data_AF-A0A0C9SUP5-F1
#
_entry.id   AF-A0A0C9SUP5-F1
#
_cell.length_a   1.000
_cell.length_b   1.000
_cell.length_c   1.000
_cell.angle_alpha   90.00
_cell.angle_beta   90.00
_cell.angle_gamma   90.00
#
_symmetry.space_group_name_H-M   'P 1'
#
loop_
_entity.id
_entity.type
_entity.pdbx_description
1 polymer ?
#
loop_
_entity_poly.entity_id
_entity_poly.type
_entity_poly.pdbx_seq_one_letter_code
_entity_poly.pdbx_strand_id
1 'polypeptide(L)'
;MLRRSTLQGFQAPGMEYRIVVTMFADDTTVYLRESDKFEDLQEILQQWCRASGAKFNITKTEVIPMGPEEYRTHLLNTRQLKDDQLPIPPHIHIAKDGEATRVLGAWIGNKTNDHAIWSPTLEKIDRSLERWEQLHPSIEGRKIIIQRTIGSMTQYLTKAQGMPSDIESTLIKRLKKFIWDGNGTPSISLKTMESPVEQATEMTPLN
;
A
#
# COMPACT_ATOMS: atom_id res chain seq x y z
N MET A 1 -23.01 -12.51 11.58
CA MET A 1 -22.15 -12.91 12.70
C MET A 1 -21.08 -11.88 13.05
N LEU A 2 -20.36 -11.21 12.13
CA LEU A 2 -19.54 -10.02 12.49
C LEU A 2 -20.30 -8.68 12.39
N ARG A 3 -20.95 -8.40 11.24
CA ARG A 3 -21.70 -7.13 11.06
C ARG A 3 -22.91 -6.94 12.00
N ARG A 4 -23.36 -8.02 12.63
CA ARG A 4 -24.48 -8.04 13.59
C ARG A 4 -24.02 -8.31 15.02
N SER A 5 -22.70 -8.33 15.29
CA SER A 5 -22.19 -8.52 16.63
C SER A 5 -22.21 -7.22 17.44
N THR A 6 -21.89 -7.35 18.71
CA THR A 6 -21.68 -6.27 19.68
C THR A 6 -20.39 -5.49 19.45
N LEU A 7 -19.46 -6.01 18.65
CA LEU A 7 -18.22 -5.33 18.30
C LEU A 7 -18.56 -3.99 17.66
N GLN A 8 -18.01 -2.90 18.17
CA GLN A 8 -18.22 -1.52 17.71
C GLN A 8 -17.47 -1.24 16.41
N GLY A 9 -16.26 -1.77 16.28
CA GLY A 9 -15.39 -1.56 15.12
C GLY A 9 -14.95 -0.11 14.95
N PHE A 10 -14.69 0.28 13.70
CA PHE A 10 -14.10 1.57 13.36
C PHE A 10 -15.09 2.49 12.64
N GLN A 11 -15.11 3.77 13.03
CA GLN A 11 -15.86 4.81 12.33
C GLN A 11 -15.06 6.10 12.36
N ALA A 12 -14.59 6.54 11.18
CA ALA A 12 -13.89 7.81 11.03
C ALA A 12 -14.88 8.98 10.85
N PRO A 13 -14.46 10.23 11.14
CA PRO A 13 -15.24 11.41 10.80
C PRO A 13 -15.62 11.42 9.31
N GLY A 14 -16.89 11.66 9.00
CA GLY A 14 -17.42 11.69 7.64
C GLY A 14 -17.85 10.31 7.08
N MET A 15 -17.67 9.23 7.82
CA MET A 15 -18.19 7.92 7.42
C MET A 15 -19.64 7.73 7.87
N GLU A 16 -20.52 7.44 6.91
CA GLU A 16 -21.96 7.19 7.14
C GLU A 16 -22.19 5.93 8.00
N TYR A 17 -21.33 4.92 7.84
CA TYR A 17 -21.44 3.64 8.54
C TYR A 17 -20.15 3.27 9.23
N ARG A 18 -20.27 2.63 10.40
CA ARG A 18 -19.15 1.94 11.05
C ARG A 18 -18.74 0.70 10.27
N ILE A 19 -17.44 0.45 10.21
CA ILE A 19 -16.85 -0.74 9.59
C ILE A 19 -16.40 -1.68 10.71
N VAL A 20 -16.93 -2.90 10.70
CA VAL A 20 -16.47 -3.98 11.59
C VAL A 20 -15.57 -4.96 10.84
N VAL A 21 -15.85 -5.20 9.55
CA VAL A 21 -15.11 -6.16 8.74
C VAL A 21 -15.12 -5.76 7.28
N THR A 22 -13.97 -5.89 6.62
CA THR A 22 -13.79 -5.86 5.17
C THR A 22 -13.22 -7.21 4.73
N MET A 23 -13.64 -7.67 3.56
CA MET A 23 -13.21 -8.96 3.00
C MET A 23 -12.93 -8.78 1.52
N PHE A 24 -11.86 -9.38 1.04
CA PHE A 24 -11.51 -9.47 -0.37
C PHE A 24 -10.94 -10.86 -0.65
N ALA A 25 -11.69 -11.67 -1.41
CA ALA A 25 -11.41 -13.09 -1.56
C ALA A 25 -11.24 -13.78 -0.18
N ASP A 26 -10.08 -14.37 0.10
CA ASP A 26 -9.72 -15.01 1.37
C ASP A 26 -9.15 -14.04 2.42
N ASP A 27 -8.74 -12.84 2.02
CA ASP A 27 -8.24 -11.82 2.93
C ASP A 27 -9.40 -11.21 3.72
N THR A 28 -9.32 -11.27 5.05
CA THR A 28 -10.31 -10.70 5.97
C THR A 28 -9.63 -9.73 6.93
N THR A 29 -10.10 -8.49 6.97
CA THR A 29 -9.66 -7.47 7.93
C THR A 29 -10.81 -7.13 8.87
N VAL A 30 -10.58 -7.29 10.16
CA VAL A 30 -11.53 -6.93 11.21
C VAL A 30 -11.04 -5.68 11.91
N TYR A 31 -11.96 -4.77 12.19
CA TYR A 31 -11.70 -3.53 12.89
C TYR A 31 -12.29 -3.63 14.29
N LEU A 32 -11.49 -3.26 15.29
CA LEU A 32 -11.88 -3.25 16.69
C LEU A 32 -11.65 -1.85 17.26
N ARG A 33 -12.55 -1.43 18.15
CA ARG A 33 -12.35 -0.28 19.03
C ARG A 33 -11.60 -0.72 20.29
N GLU A 34 -10.98 0.22 21.01
CA GLU A 34 -10.39 -0.04 22.34
C GLU A 34 -11.40 -0.67 23.34
N SER A 35 -12.71 -0.37 23.19
CA SER A 35 -13.77 -0.91 24.04
C SER A 35 -14.26 -2.29 23.59
N ASP A 36 -13.89 -2.74 22.40
CA ASP A 36 -14.18 -4.10 21.95
C ASP A 36 -13.29 -5.09 22.68
N LYS A 37 -13.72 -6.34 22.75
CA LYS A 37 -12.95 -7.41 23.36
C LYS A 37 -12.45 -8.38 22.30
N PHE A 38 -11.17 -8.72 22.37
CA PHE A 38 -10.58 -9.66 21.43
C PHE A 38 -11.19 -11.07 21.58
N GLU A 39 -11.56 -11.47 22.80
CA GLU A 39 -12.22 -12.76 23.09
C GLU A 39 -13.56 -12.92 22.35
N ASP A 40 -14.39 -11.85 22.32
CA ASP A 40 -15.67 -11.84 21.60
C ASP A 40 -15.44 -12.06 20.10
N LEU A 41 -14.42 -11.40 19.53
CA LEU A 41 -14.04 -11.62 18.14
C LEU A 41 -13.62 -13.08 17.92
N GLN A 42 -12.76 -13.63 18.78
CA GLN A 42 -12.31 -15.02 18.65
C GLN A 42 -13.48 -16.00 18.71
N GLU A 43 -14.44 -15.79 19.61
CA GLU A 43 -15.63 -16.64 19.69
C GLU A 43 -16.45 -16.58 18.40
N ILE A 44 -16.71 -15.37 17.88
CA ILE A 44 -17.46 -15.19 16.62
C ILE A 44 -16.74 -15.88 15.47
N LEU A 45 -15.42 -15.73 15.36
CA LEU A 45 -14.62 -16.35 14.30
C LEU A 45 -14.61 -17.88 14.43
N GLN A 46 -14.51 -18.42 15.66
CA GLN A 46 -14.56 -19.87 15.89
C GLN A 46 -15.91 -20.46 15.55
N GLN A 47 -17.01 -19.81 15.94
CA GLN A 47 -18.36 -20.25 15.57
C GLN A 47 -18.54 -20.26 14.06
N TRP A 48 -18.05 -19.23 13.36
CA TRP A 48 -18.08 -19.17 11.91
C TRP A 48 -17.25 -20.29 11.28
N CYS A 49 -16.01 -20.53 11.73
CA CYS A 49 -15.17 -21.63 11.24
C CYS A 49 -15.82 -23.00 11.43
N ARG A 50 -16.49 -23.23 12.58
CA ARG A 50 -17.22 -24.48 12.84
C ARG A 50 -18.39 -24.67 11.86
N ALA A 51 -19.10 -23.58 11.54
CA ALA A 51 -20.23 -23.63 10.62
C ALA A 51 -19.82 -23.74 9.15
N SER A 52 -18.73 -23.08 8.75
CA SER A 52 -18.27 -23.04 7.35
C SER A 52 -17.29 -24.16 6.97
N GLY A 53 -16.63 -24.78 7.97
CA GLY A 53 -15.51 -25.69 7.75
C GLY A 53 -14.19 -24.99 7.38
N ALA A 54 -14.17 -23.66 7.32
CA ALA A 54 -12.96 -22.89 7.03
C ALA A 54 -12.05 -22.77 8.26
N LYS A 55 -10.79 -22.40 8.03
CA LYS A 55 -9.80 -22.18 9.08
C LYS A 55 -8.96 -20.94 8.79
N PHE A 56 -8.93 -19.99 9.72
CA PHE A 56 -8.06 -18.83 9.62
C PHE A 56 -6.59 -19.24 9.72
N ASN A 57 -5.77 -18.61 8.89
CA ASN A 57 -4.34 -18.81 8.94
C ASN A 57 -3.73 -17.92 10.03
N ILE A 58 -3.67 -18.46 11.24
CA ILE A 58 -3.19 -17.76 12.44
C ILE A 58 -1.76 -17.22 12.26
N THR A 59 -0.89 -17.92 11.52
CA THR A 59 0.49 -17.47 11.31
C THR A 59 0.60 -16.29 10.36
N LYS A 60 -0.46 -15.97 9.62
CA LYS A 60 -0.59 -14.77 8.79
C LYS A 60 -1.47 -13.69 9.44
N THR A 61 -2.05 -13.97 10.61
CA THR A 61 -2.90 -13.00 11.31
C THR A 61 -2.01 -11.98 12.01
N GLU A 62 -2.25 -10.72 11.67
CA GLU A 62 -1.49 -9.57 12.14
C GLU A 62 -2.43 -8.58 12.83
N VAL A 63 -1.99 -8.00 13.95
CA VAL A 63 -2.71 -6.90 14.62
C VAL A 63 -1.93 -5.61 14.39
N ILE A 64 -2.59 -4.62 13.79
CA ILE A 64 -2.01 -3.30 13.54
C ILE A 64 -2.67 -2.32 14.51
N PRO A 65 -1.99 -1.88 15.58
CA PRO A 65 -2.56 -0.94 16.52
C PRO A 65 -2.65 0.45 15.88
N MET A 66 -3.81 1.09 15.95
CA MET A 66 -4.06 2.41 15.36
C MET A 66 -4.47 3.39 16.45
N GLY A 67 -3.97 4.62 16.38
CA GLY A 67 -4.29 5.67 17.35
C GLY A 67 -3.05 6.36 17.94
N PRO A 68 -3.22 7.09 19.07
CA PRO A 68 -2.13 7.78 19.76
C PRO A 68 -0.97 6.85 20.13
N GLU A 69 0.23 7.40 20.20
CA GLU A 69 1.45 6.65 20.54
C GLU A 69 1.38 5.97 21.91
N GLU A 70 0.73 6.62 22.87
CA GLU A 70 0.47 6.09 24.22
C GLU A 70 -0.34 4.80 24.16
N TYR A 71 -1.43 4.79 23.38
CA TYR A 71 -2.28 3.61 23.19
C TYR A 71 -1.52 2.47 22.51
N ARG A 72 -0.80 2.77 21.43
CA ARG A 72 -0.02 1.77 20.69
C ARG A 72 1.07 1.15 21.57
N THR A 73 1.74 1.96 22.38
CA THR A 73 2.76 1.50 23.32
C THR A 73 2.15 0.65 24.44
N HIS A 74 1.00 1.07 24.98
CA HIS A 74 0.25 0.29 25.95
C HIS A 74 -0.09 -1.10 25.38
N LEU A 75 -0.74 -1.15 24.22
CA LEU A 75 -1.15 -2.39 23.57
C LEU A 75 0.05 -3.30 23.25
N LEU A 76 1.19 -2.75 22.81
CA LEU A 76 2.39 -3.56 22.58
C LEU A 76 2.93 -4.19 23.88
N ASN A 77 2.90 -3.45 24.99
CA ASN A 77 3.45 -3.90 26.27
C ASN A 77 2.52 -4.87 27.00
N THR A 78 1.21 -4.57 27.03
CA THR A 78 0.21 -5.36 27.76
C THR A 78 -0.45 -6.42 26.90
N ARG A 79 -0.42 -6.25 25.57
CA ARG A 79 -1.22 -7.01 24.59
C ARG A 79 -2.72 -6.87 24.81
N GLN A 80 -3.17 -5.85 25.52
CA GLN A 80 -4.59 -5.62 25.82
C GLN A 80 -5.11 -4.42 25.02
N LEU A 81 -6.36 -4.50 24.55
CA LEU A 81 -7.02 -3.36 23.90
C LEU A 81 -7.42 -2.28 24.90
N LYS A 82 -7.67 -2.68 26.15
CA LYS A 82 -7.98 -1.81 27.29
C LYS A 82 -7.54 -2.52 28.56
N ASP A 83 -7.25 -1.75 29.61
CA ASP A 83 -7.02 -2.26 30.95
C ASP A 83 -8.12 -3.28 31.36
N ASP A 84 -7.71 -4.31 32.09
CA ASP A 84 -8.57 -5.40 32.60
C ASP A 84 -9.19 -6.33 31.54
N GLN A 85 -8.78 -6.25 30.27
CA GLN A 85 -9.16 -7.24 29.24
C GLN A 85 -8.17 -8.41 29.14
N LEU A 86 -8.60 -9.53 28.53
CA LEU A 86 -7.67 -10.61 28.22
C LEU A 86 -6.64 -10.17 27.16
N PRO A 87 -5.35 -10.52 27.33
CA PRO A 87 -4.33 -10.19 26.35
C PRO A 87 -4.52 -10.97 25.05
N ILE A 88 -4.21 -10.32 23.93
CA ILE A 88 -4.15 -10.93 22.60
C ILE A 88 -3.17 -12.12 22.68
N PRO A 89 -3.56 -13.32 22.19
CA PRO A 89 -2.74 -14.52 22.30
C PRO A 89 -1.32 -14.32 21.79
N PRO A 90 -0.29 -14.86 22.47
CA PRO A 90 1.12 -14.53 22.20
C PRO A 90 1.61 -14.95 20.81
N HIS A 91 0.92 -15.87 20.16
CA HIS A 91 1.25 -16.34 18.81
C HIS A 91 0.75 -15.41 17.69
N ILE A 92 -0.08 -14.41 18.01
CA ILE A 92 -0.52 -13.38 17.05
C ILE A 92 0.46 -12.23 17.11
N HIS A 93 1.03 -11.87 15.96
CA HIS A 93 1.95 -10.75 15.88
C HIS A 93 1.20 -9.43 16.00
N ILE A 94 1.82 -8.45 16.67
CA ILE A 94 1.33 -7.09 16.83
C ILE A 94 2.38 -6.16 16.22
N ALA A 95 2.03 -5.48 15.14
CA ALA A 95 2.92 -4.58 14.44
C ALA A 95 3.32 -3.41 15.33
N LYS A 96 4.63 -3.14 15.39
CA LYS A 96 5.23 -2.02 16.13
C LYS A 96 5.48 -0.82 15.21
N ASP A 97 5.81 0.32 15.80
CA ASP A 97 6.20 1.49 15.01
C ASP A 97 7.43 1.20 14.16
N GLY A 98 7.40 1.69 12.91
CA GLY A 98 8.38 1.39 11.88
C GLY A 98 8.13 0.07 11.14
N GLU A 99 7.22 -0.77 11.61
CA GLU A 99 6.84 -2.02 10.96
C GLU A 99 5.60 -1.84 10.08
N ALA A 100 5.70 -2.26 8.82
CA ALA A 100 4.60 -2.19 7.86
C ALA A 100 4.08 -3.60 7.57
N THR A 101 2.76 -3.78 7.69
CA THR A 101 2.07 -5.02 7.39
C THR A 101 1.40 -4.91 6.02
N ARG A 102 1.57 -5.93 5.17
CA ARG A 102 0.97 -5.94 3.84
C ARG A 102 -0.51 -6.33 3.92
N VAL A 103 -1.40 -5.41 3.53
CA VAL A 103 -2.86 -5.62 3.47
C VAL A 103 -3.34 -5.26 2.07
N LEU A 104 -3.91 -6.24 1.36
CA LEU A 104 -4.39 -6.10 -0.02
C LEU A 104 -3.36 -5.50 -0.99
N GLY A 105 -2.07 -5.70 -0.75
CA GLY A 105 -1.00 -5.15 -1.59
C GLY A 105 -0.55 -3.73 -1.21
N ALA A 106 -1.22 -3.06 -0.28
CA ALA A 106 -0.74 -1.85 0.38
C ALA A 106 0.01 -2.21 1.67
N TRP A 107 0.78 -1.28 2.22
CA TRP A 107 1.64 -1.47 3.39
C TRP A 107 1.20 -0.60 4.56
N ILE A 108 0.38 -1.15 5.45
CA ILE A 108 -0.23 -0.40 6.55
C ILE A 108 0.66 -0.52 7.79
N GLY A 109 0.96 0.60 8.44
CA GLY A 109 1.71 0.64 9.69
C GLY A 109 1.86 2.07 10.21
N ASN A 110 2.44 2.20 11.40
CA ASN A 110 2.72 3.50 12.01
C ASN A 110 4.18 3.88 11.86
N LYS A 111 4.47 5.17 11.59
CA LYS A 111 5.84 5.70 11.42
C LYS A 111 6.67 4.85 10.44
N THR A 112 6.03 4.33 9.39
CA THR A 112 6.68 3.46 8.40
C THR A 112 7.61 4.25 7.51
N ASN A 113 8.62 3.56 6.98
CA ASN A 113 9.51 4.15 5.98
C ASN A 113 8.90 3.98 4.59
N ASP A 114 8.32 5.05 4.06
CA ASP A 114 7.71 5.06 2.72
C ASP A 114 8.69 4.68 1.61
N HIS A 115 9.98 5.01 1.75
CA HIS A 115 10.98 4.55 0.78
C HIS A 115 11.09 3.03 0.76
N ALA A 116 11.12 2.39 1.93
CA ALA A 116 11.22 0.94 2.02
C ALA A 116 10.00 0.27 1.38
N ILE A 117 8.83 0.90 1.46
CA ILE A 117 7.59 0.47 0.81
C ILE A 117 7.72 0.55 -0.73
N TRP A 118 8.30 1.63 -1.25
CA TRP A 118 8.44 1.86 -2.70
C TRP A 118 9.62 1.12 -3.35
N SER A 119 10.69 0.80 -2.60
CA SER A 119 11.91 0.17 -3.12
C SER A 119 11.66 -1.07 -3.98
N PRO A 120 10.84 -2.06 -3.58
CA PRO A 120 10.59 -3.25 -4.41
C PRO A 120 9.93 -2.92 -5.75
N THR A 121 9.08 -1.89 -5.79
CA THR A 121 8.44 -1.42 -7.03
C THR A 121 9.46 -0.73 -7.92
N LEU A 122 10.31 0.13 -7.34
CA LEU A 122 11.37 0.80 -8.06
C LEU A 122 12.36 -0.18 -8.69
N GLU A 123 12.78 -1.20 -7.94
CA GLU A 123 13.66 -2.25 -8.46
C GLU A 123 13.02 -3.09 -9.57
N LYS A 124 11.71 -3.37 -9.48
CA LYS A 124 10.97 -4.06 -10.55
C LYS A 124 10.92 -3.22 -11.81
N ILE A 125 10.73 -1.92 -11.68
CA ILE A 125 10.77 -0.96 -12.78
C ILE A 125 12.18 -0.98 -13.41
N ASP A 126 13.24 -0.85 -12.60
CA ASP A 126 14.62 -0.85 -13.10
C ASP A 126 14.93 -2.11 -13.90
N ARG A 127 14.68 -3.30 -13.33
CA ARG A 127 14.88 -4.58 -14.04
C ARG A 127 14.06 -4.68 -15.32
N SER A 128 12.84 -4.16 -15.33
CA SER A 128 12.00 -4.19 -16.53
C SER A 128 12.54 -3.26 -17.61
N LEU A 129 12.94 -2.04 -17.26
CA LEU A 129 13.52 -1.08 -18.20
C LEU A 129 14.83 -1.60 -18.77
N GLU A 130 15.72 -2.14 -17.93
CA GLU A 130 16.98 -2.77 -18.36
C GLU A 130 16.75 -3.90 -19.37
N ARG A 131 15.73 -4.73 -19.14
CA ARG A 131 15.36 -5.81 -20.06
C ARG A 131 14.85 -5.28 -21.40
N TRP A 132 14.03 -4.23 -21.38
CA TRP A 132 13.52 -3.60 -22.60
C TRP A 132 14.63 -2.90 -23.39
N GLU A 133 15.60 -2.32 -22.69
CA GLU A 133 16.75 -1.64 -23.30
C GLU A 133 17.55 -2.57 -24.22
N GLN A 134 17.64 -3.87 -23.88
CA GLN A 134 18.33 -4.87 -24.71
C GLN A 134 17.72 -5.05 -26.11
N LEU A 135 16.49 -4.58 -26.33
CA LEU A 135 15.82 -4.66 -27.62
C LEU A 135 16.01 -3.39 -28.47
N HIS A 136 16.79 -2.42 -27.99
CA HIS A 136 17.06 -1.14 -28.67
C HIS A 136 15.80 -0.48 -29.24
N PRO A 137 14.78 -0.21 -28.40
CA PRO A 137 13.50 0.31 -28.86
C PRO A 137 13.63 1.69 -29.49
N SER A 138 12.78 1.96 -30.49
CA SER A 138 12.60 3.31 -31.05
C SER A 138 12.05 4.27 -29.99
N ILE A 139 12.04 5.57 -30.28
CA ILE A 139 11.47 6.58 -29.39
C ILE A 139 9.98 6.33 -29.09
N GLU A 140 9.21 5.89 -30.10
CA GLU A 140 7.80 5.50 -29.95
C GLU A 140 7.67 4.23 -29.09
N GLY A 141 8.55 3.25 -29.29
CA GLY A 141 8.62 2.06 -28.47
C GLY A 141 8.92 2.39 -27.01
N ARG A 142 9.89 3.26 -26.76
CA ARG A 142 10.27 3.73 -25.41
C ARG A 142 9.10 4.41 -24.70
N LYS A 143 8.33 5.26 -25.40
CA LYS A 143 7.10 5.86 -24.86
C LYS A 143 6.10 4.79 -24.38
N ILE A 144 5.81 3.79 -25.21
CA ILE A 144 4.88 2.71 -24.87
C ILE A 144 5.41 1.91 -23.68
N ILE A 145 6.70 1.59 -23.67
CA ILE A 145 7.36 0.85 -22.59
C ILE A 145 7.28 1.62 -21.27
N ILE A 146 7.52 2.93 -21.27
CA ILE A 146 7.40 3.79 -20.09
C ILE A 146 5.97 3.73 -19.54
N GLN A 147 4.97 3.94 -20.39
CA GLN A 147 3.57 3.93 -19.96
C GLN A 147 3.17 2.58 -19.38
N ARG A 148 3.57 1.50 -20.05
CA ARG A 148 3.28 0.13 -19.60
C ARG A 148 4.04 -0.25 -18.33
N THR A 149 5.29 0.17 -18.19
CA THR A 149 6.16 -0.25 -17.08
C THR A 149 5.97 0.68 -15.88
N ILE A 150 6.40 1.93 -16.02
CA ILE A 150 6.35 2.91 -14.92
C ILE A 150 4.90 3.22 -14.57
N GLY A 151 4.05 3.48 -15.57
CA GLY A 151 2.65 3.82 -15.34
C GLY A 151 1.90 2.71 -14.61
N SER A 152 1.87 1.50 -15.16
CA SER A 152 1.08 0.42 -14.54
C SER A 152 1.60 -0.03 -13.18
N MET A 153 2.92 -0.05 -12.96
CA MET A 153 3.49 -0.55 -11.71
C MET A 153 3.34 0.43 -10.54
N THR A 154 3.14 1.72 -10.82
CA THR A 154 3.04 2.77 -9.78
C THR A 154 1.59 3.07 -9.39
N GLN A 155 0.66 2.99 -10.34
CA GLN A 155 -0.75 3.38 -10.18
C GLN A 155 -1.42 2.89 -8.90
N TYR A 156 -1.30 1.58 -8.61
CA TYR A 156 -1.98 0.99 -7.46
C TYR A 156 -1.49 1.57 -6.13
N LEU A 157 -0.18 1.54 -5.91
CA LEU A 157 0.42 1.99 -4.65
C LEU A 157 0.24 3.49 -4.45
N THR A 158 0.36 4.28 -5.53
CA THR A 158 0.05 5.71 -5.52
C THR A 158 -1.39 5.97 -5.09
N LYS A 159 -2.35 5.19 -5.60
CA LYS A 159 -3.75 5.37 -5.23
C LYS A 159 -4.03 4.94 -3.79
N ALA A 160 -3.39 3.88 -3.32
CA ALA A 160 -3.62 3.31 -2.01
C ALA A 160 -2.97 4.12 -0.87
N GLN A 161 -1.77 4.67 -1.10
CA GLN A 161 -0.96 5.27 -0.04
C GLN A 161 -0.32 6.62 -0.41
N GLY A 162 -0.57 7.11 -1.62
CA GLY A 162 0.14 8.26 -2.16
C GLY A 162 1.51 7.90 -2.72
N MET A 163 2.14 8.87 -3.38
CA MET A 163 3.52 8.78 -3.84
C MET A 163 4.32 9.92 -3.20
N PRO A 164 5.38 9.62 -2.44
CA PRO A 164 6.31 10.65 -1.96
C PRO A 164 6.99 11.39 -3.12
N SER A 165 7.29 12.67 -2.93
CA SER A 165 7.82 13.56 -3.98
C SER A 165 9.21 13.18 -4.48
N ASP A 166 10.02 12.55 -3.63
CA ASP A 166 11.32 11.99 -3.95
C ASP A 166 11.22 10.69 -4.76
N ILE A 167 10.23 9.83 -4.47
CA ILE A 167 9.91 8.67 -5.29
C ILE A 167 9.46 9.13 -6.68
N GLU A 168 8.56 10.11 -6.75
CA GLU A 168 8.13 10.74 -7.99
C GLU A 168 9.32 11.30 -8.79
N SER A 169 10.18 12.09 -8.12
CA SER A 169 11.39 12.64 -8.72
C SER A 169 12.32 11.56 -9.25
N THR A 170 12.46 10.44 -8.53
CA THR A 170 13.27 9.29 -8.95
C THR A 170 12.68 8.61 -10.19
N LEU A 171 11.36 8.44 -10.24
CA LEU A 171 10.67 7.88 -11.41
C LEU A 171 10.80 8.78 -12.63
N ILE A 172 10.67 10.11 -12.47
CA ILE A 172 10.89 11.08 -13.54
C ILE A 172 12.33 11.00 -14.07
N LYS A 173 13.33 10.88 -13.19
CA LYS A 173 14.74 10.70 -13.59
C LYS A 173 14.93 9.41 -14.41
N ARG A 174 14.35 8.28 -13.98
CA ARG A 174 14.39 7.01 -14.71
C ARG A 174 13.74 7.12 -16.09
N LEU A 175 12.56 7.72 -16.14
CA LEU A 175 11.83 7.98 -17.38
C LEU A 175 12.69 8.78 -18.36
N LYS A 176 13.26 9.92 -17.91
CA LYS A 176 14.14 10.76 -18.72
C LYS A 176 15.38 10.02 -19.21
N LYS A 177 16.00 9.23 -18.35
CA LYS A 177 17.17 8.42 -18.73
C LYS A 177 16.82 7.40 -19.81
N PHE A 178 15.67 6.72 -19.65
CA PHE A 178 15.23 5.68 -20.57
C PHE A 178 14.73 6.23 -21.91
N ILE A 179 14.02 7.36 -21.94
CA ILE A 179 13.53 7.91 -23.21
C ILE A 179 14.68 8.42 -24.11
N TRP A 180 15.75 8.96 -23.52
CA TRP A 180 16.89 9.55 -24.23
C TRP A 180 18.10 8.62 -24.39
N ASP A 181 17.90 7.32 -24.24
CA ASP A 181 18.93 6.30 -24.46
C ASP A 181 20.22 6.56 -23.65
N GLY A 182 20.09 7.10 -22.43
CA GLY A 182 21.24 7.42 -21.58
C GLY A 182 22.14 8.57 -22.07
N ASN A 183 21.90 9.18 -23.23
CA ASN A 183 22.74 10.23 -23.83
C ASN A 183 22.69 11.58 -23.10
N GLY A 184 21.96 11.67 -21.98
CA GLY A 184 22.01 12.76 -21.01
C GLY A 184 21.39 14.08 -21.46
N THR A 185 21.32 14.35 -22.76
CA THR A 185 20.78 15.59 -23.34
C THR A 185 19.37 15.35 -23.87
N PRO A 186 18.32 15.86 -23.19
CA PRO A 186 16.97 15.82 -23.72
C PRO A 186 16.91 16.63 -25.02
N SER A 187 16.44 16.02 -26.12
CA SER A 187 16.21 16.81 -27.35
C SER A 187 14.97 17.70 -27.24
N ILE A 188 14.09 17.40 -26.29
CA ILE A 188 12.84 18.11 -26.02
C ILE A 188 12.68 18.29 -24.51
N SER A 189 12.15 19.44 -24.07
CA SER A 189 11.88 19.68 -22.66
C SER A 189 10.79 18.74 -22.13
N LEU A 190 10.86 18.35 -20.85
CA LEU A 190 9.82 17.49 -20.24
C LEU A 190 8.43 18.13 -20.35
N LYS A 191 8.34 19.44 -20.11
CA LYS A 191 7.09 20.20 -20.20
C LYS A 191 6.47 20.09 -21.59
N THR A 192 7.29 20.13 -22.64
CA THR A 192 6.85 19.95 -24.02
C THR A 192 6.39 18.51 -24.27
N MET A 193 7.08 17.50 -23.72
CA MET A 193 6.65 16.09 -23.83
C MET A 193 5.30 15.80 -23.15
N GLU A 194 5.01 16.50 -22.06
CA GLU A 194 3.77 16.35 -21.27
C GLU A 194 2.60 17.17 -21.84
N SER A 195 2.86 18.05 -22.80
CA SER A 195 1.84 18.92 -23.38
C SER A 195 0.84 18.13 -24.23
N PRO A 196 -0.43 18.54 -24.30
CA PRO A 196 -1.42 17.95 -25.21
C PRO A 196 -0.91 17.93 -26.64
N VAL A 197 -1.30 16.89 -27.41
CA VAL A 197 -0.83 16.70 -28.79
C VAL A 197 -1.18 17.90 -29.67
N GLU A 198 -2.28 18.60 -29.39
CA GLU A 198 -2.67 19.80 -30.15
C GLU A 198 -1.67 20.96 -30.03
N GLN A 199 -0.89 21.03 -28.93
CA GLN A 199 0.09 22.09 -28.69
C GLN A 199 1.47 21.76 -29.27
N ALA A 200 1.70 20.53 -29.74
CA ALA A 200 3.00 20.08 -30.25
C ALA A 200 3.33 20.64 -31.64
N THR A 201 2.33 21.01 -32.44
CA THR A 201 2.50 21.51 -33.82
C THR A 201 3.01 22.96 -33.92
N GLU A 202 3.00 23.73 -32.82
CA GLU A 202 3.38 25.15 -32.83
C GLU A 202 4.81 25.42 -32.32
N MET A 203 5.57 24.39 -31.92
CA MET A 203 6.83 24.59 -31.20
C MET A 203 8.06 24.12 -32.01
N THR A 204 8.94 25.07 -32.33
CA THR A 204 10.24 24.87 -32.97
C THR A 204 11.25 24.15 -32.04
N PRO A 205 12.21 23.38 -32.57
CA PRO A 205 13.24 22.72 -31.78
C PRO A 205 14.09 23.73 -31.01
N LEU A 206 14.54 23.36 -29.81
CA LEU A 206 15.56 24.12 -29.07
C LEU A 206 16.88 24.04 -29.84
N ASN A 207 17.39 25.20 -30.29
CA ASN A 207 18.73 25.38 -30.82
C ASN A 207 19.80 25.20 -29.74
#